data_AF-A0A432Q858-F1
#
_entry.id   AF-A0A432Q858-F1
#
_cell.length_a   1.000
_cell.length_b   1.000
_cell.length_c   1.000
_cell.angle_alpha   90.00
_cell.angle_beta   90.00
_cell.angle_gamma   90.00
#
_symmetry.space_group_name_H-M   'P 1'
#
loop_
_entity.id
_entity.type
_entity.pdbx_description
1 polymer ?
#
loop_
_entity_poly.entity_id
_entity_poly.type
_entity_poly.pdbx_seq_one_letter_code
_entity_poly.pdbx_strand_id
1 'polypeptide(L)'
;MRFLLDADYAEVAKEIEKYLKWKKIHYTTKKYSKPKMIKFKLGIIKSITVAQIGKSTFVKAPAELYDVLAQFKTKAIFGKLLDREGAEFELLIFEAKEEAAKKTLALILALTLFATVVVMMKNLLPYSMLLIMFSFLPVRVKVKDIELDVSAYPILYPYYALQKKRMKRIKESEVHF
;
A
#
# COMPACT_ATOMS: atom_id res chain seq x y z
N MET A 1 -3.98 -10.68 9.25
CA MET A 1 -4.93 -9.65 8.79
C MET A 1 -4.24 -8.31 8.78
N ARG A 2 -4.89 -7.29 8.22
CA ARG A 2 -4.59 -5.90 8.56
C ARG A 2 -5.83 -5.26 9.18
N PHE A 3 -5.64 -4.37 10.14
CA PHE A 3 -6.69 -3.70 10.89
C PHE A 3 -6.43 -2.19 10.85
N LEU A 4 -7.49 -1.40 10.78
CA LEU A 4 -7.48 0.01 11.11
C LEU A 4 -8.21 0.17 12.44
N LEU A 5 -7.51 0.62 13.46
CA LEU A 5 -8.04 0.81 14.80
C LEU A 5 -8.27 2.30 15.05
N ASP A 6 -9.40 2.62 15.69
CA ASP A 6 -9.69 3.95 16.22
C ASP A 6 -9.10 4.09 17.63
N ALA A 7 -7.79 3.87 17.71
CA ALA A 7 -7.05 3.86 18.95
C ALA A 7 -5.69 4.51 18.75
N ASP A 8 -5.14 5.07 19.84
CA ASP A 8 -3.86 5.75 19.79
C ASP A 8 -2.73 4.77 19.49
N TYR A 9 -1.86 5.16 18.57
CA TYR A 9 -0.71 4.37 18.13
C TYR A 9 0.16 3.85 19.28
N ALA A 10 0.38 4.70 20.30
CA ALA A 10 1.23 4.36 21.44
C ALA A 10 0.57 3.31 22.34
N GLU A 11 -0.75 3.36 22.49
CA GLU A 11 -1.52 2.43 23.30
C GLU A 11 -1.56 1.05 22.64
N VAL A 12 -1.88 1.01 21.34
CA VAL A 12 -1.89 -0.22 20.53
C VAL A 12 -0.52 -0.89 20.54
N ALA A 13 0.57 -0.13 20.35
CA ALA A 13 1.93 -0.67 20.39
C ALA A 13 2.28 -1.25 21.77
N LYS A 14 1.82 -0.61 22.86
CA LYS A 14 2.08 -1.05 24.24
C LYS A 14 1.35 -2.36 24.57
N GLU A 15 0.08 -2.50 24.17
CA GLU A 15 -0.67 -3.73 24.39
C GLU A 15 -0.12 -4.90 23.57
N ILE A 16 0.30 -4.65 22.32
CA ILE A 16 1.00 -5.67 21.52
C ILE A 16 2.30 -6.10 22.22
N GLU A 17 3.09 -5.16 22.73
CA GLU A 17 4.34 -5.47 23.42
C GLU A 17 4.09 -6.28 24.71
N LYS A 18 3.06 -5.91 25.48
CA LYS A 18 2.65 -6.61 26.70
C LYS A 18 2.21 -8.04 26.40
N TYR A 19 1.43 -8.25 25.34
CA TYR A 19 1.05 -9.59 24.87
C TYR A 19 2.28 -10.44 24.49
N LEU A 20 3.21 -9.88 23.72
CA LEU A 20 4.41 -10.59 23.30
C LEU A 20 5.29 -11.01 24.49
N LYS A 21 5.44 -10.13 25.50
CA LYS A 21 6.14 -10.44 26.75
C LYS A 21 5.42 -11.53 27.55
N TRP A 22 4.10 -11.43 27.69
CA TRP A 22 3.31 -12.41 28.42
C TRP A 22 3.38 -13.81 27.79
N LYS A 23 3.29 -13.89 26.46
CA LYS A 23 3.46 -15.15 25.71
C LYS A 23 4.92 -15.61 25.59
N LYS A 24 5.88 -14.88 26.13
CA LYS A 24 7.33 -15.16 26.03
C LYS A 24 7.82 -15.33 24.58
N ILE A 25 7.19 -14.64 23.63
CA ILE A 25 7.60 -14.70 22.22
C ILE A 25 8.83 -13.82 22.05
N HIS A 26 9.91 -14.36 21.48
CA HIS A 26 11.10 -13.56 21.20
C HIS A 26 10.84 -12.61 20.03
N TYR A 27 11.17 -11.33 20.17
CA TYR A 27 10.97 -10.34 19.13
C TYR A 27 12.06 -9.27 19.08
N THR A 28 12.25 -8.68 17.90
CA THR A 28 13.05 -7.46 17.73
C THR A 28 12.18 -6.31 17.23
N THR A 29 12.37 -5.11 17.78
CA THR A 29 11.61 -3.91 17.38
C THR A 29 12.42 -3.03 16.44
N LYS A 30 11.82 -2.63 15.32
CA LYS A 30 12.32 -1.55 14.46
C LYS A 30 11.35 -0.37 14.48
N LYS A 31 11.84 0.80 14.85
CA LYS A 31 11.07 2.05 14.86
C LYS A 31 11.41 2.89 13.63
N TYR A 32 10.38 3.48 13.02
CA TYR A 32 10.49 4.37 11.88
C TYR A 32 9.76 5.67 12.25
N SER A 33 10.39 6.81 11.94
CA SER A 33 9.85 8.13 12.28
C SER A 33 8.96 8.72 11.19
N LYS A 34 9.20 8.37 9.91
CA LYS A 34 8.41 8.83 8.75
C LYS A 34 8.23 7.69 7.73
N PRO A 35 7.04 7.05 7.64
CA PRO A 35 5.88 7.22 8.51
C PRO A 35 6.14 6.72 9.95
N LYS A 36 5.40 7.25 10.93
CA LYS A 36 5.50 6.84 12.34
C LYS A 36 5.01 5.39 12.50
N MET A 37 5.95 4.47 12.64
CA MET A 37 5.70 3.03 12.56
C MET A 37 6.62 2.23 13.49
N ILE A 38 6.09 1.21 14.15
CA ILE A 38 6.84 0.17 14.85
C ILE A 38 6.61 -1.16 14.14
N LYS A 39 7.69 -1.87 13.87
CA LYS A 39 7.65 -3.24 13.37
C LYS A 39 8.24 -4.18 14.41
N PHE A 40 7.43 -5.08 14.95
CA PHE A 40 7.87 -6.19 15.79
C PHE A 40 8.17 -7.39 14.89
N LYS A 41 9.42 -7.80 14.80
CA LYS A 41 9.82 -9.01 14.08
C LYS A 41 9.80 -10.19 15.06
N LEU A 42 9.00 -11.21 14.74
CA LEU A 42 8.81 -12.43 15.55
C LEU A 42 9.67 -13.60 15.00
N GLY A 43 10.79 -13.28 14.35
CA GLY A 43 11.61 -14.21 13.56
C GLY A 43 11.91 -13.67 12.14
N ILE A 44 12.23 -14.58 11.21
CA ILE A 44 12.60 -14.24 9.83
C ILE A 44 11.36 -13.86 8.99
N ILE A 45 10.27 -14.62 9.15
CA ILE A 45 9.11 -14.56 8.25
C ILE A 45 7.94 -13.77 8.87
N LYS A 46 7.72 -13.92 10.19
CA LYS A 46 6.58 -13.31 10.88
C LYS A 46 6.95 -11.91 11.39
N SER A 47 6.09 -10.93 11.13
CA SER A 47 6.22 -9.59 11.71
C SER A 47 4.85 -8.95 11.95
N ILE A 48 4.75 -8.19 13.04
CA ILE A 48 3.64 -7.30 13.33
C ILE A 48 4.07 -5.90 12.95
N THR A 49 3.26 -5.20 12.16
CA THR A 49 3.51 -3.80 11.81
C THR A 49 2.42 -2.94 12.41
N VAL A 50 2.78 -1.95 13.20
CA VAL A 50 1.88 -0.92 13.74
C VAL A 50 2.31 0.40 13.13
N ALA A 51 1.42 1.10 12.44
CA ALA A 51 1.69 2.39 11.80
C ALA A 51 0.60 3.39 12.16
N GLN A 52 0.98 4.64 12.42
CA GLN A 52 0.02 5.72 12.56
C GLN A 52 -0.34 6.26 11.17
N ILE A 53 -1.64 6.34 10.89
CA ILE A 53 -2.20 6.90 9.65
C ILE A 53 -3.23 7.96 10.05
N GLY A 54 -2.85 9.23 9.98
CA GLY A 54 -3.67 10.33 10.49
C GLY A 54 -4.00 10.18 11.98
N LYS A 55 -5.30 10.11 12.29
CA LYS A 55 -5.83 9.87 13.65
C LYS A 55 -6.06 8.38 13.98
N SER A 56 -5.81 7.47 13.04
CA SER A 56 -6.09 6.04 13.20
C SER A 56 -4.79 5.22 13.19
N THR A 57 -4.86 4.02 13.74
CA THR A 57 -3.70 3.12 13.85
C THR A 57 -3.88 1.90 12.97
N PHE A 58 -3.00 1.75 11.99
CA PHE A 58 -2.94 0.58 11.13
C PHE A 58 -2.12 -0.52 11.79
N VAL A 59 -2.66 -1.74 11.85
CA VAL A 59 -1.98 -2.91 12.39
C VAL A 59 -2.02 -4.07 11.40
N LYS A 60 -0.86 -4.56 10.96
CA LYS A 60 -0.72 -5.86 10.29
C LYS A 60 -0.26 -6.88 11.32
N ALA A 61 -1.11 -7.84 11.64
CA ALA A 61 -0.83 -8.86 12.67
C ALA A 61 -1.16 -10.29 12.19
N PRO A 62 -0.48 -11.32 12.73
CA PRO A 62 -0.88 -12.72 12.58
C PRO A 62 -2.16 -13.02 13.38
N ALA A 63 -2.81 -14.14 13.10
CA ALA A 63 -4.09 -14.55 13.70
C ALA A 63 -4.05 -14.62 15.24
N GLU A 64 -2.90 -15.03 15.80
CA GLU A 64 -2.65 -15.17 17.23
C GLU A 64 -2.85 -13.87 18.04
N LEU A 65 -2.87 -12.71 17.37
CA LEU A 65 -3.03 -11.38 17.99
C LEU A 65 -4.42 -10.78 17.83
N TYR A 66 -5.36 -11.47 17.19
CA TYR A 66 -6.68 -10.90 16.92
C TYR A 66 -7.47 -10.65 18.21
N ASP A 67 -7.35 -11.53 19.21
CA ASP A 67 -8.05 -11.36 20.50
C ASP A 67 -7.58 -10.12 21.27
N VAL A 68 -6.29 -9.78 21.14
CA VAL A 68 -5.72 -8.55 21.72
C VAL A 68 -6.21 -7.33 20.96
N LEU A 69 -6.27 -7.42 19.63
CA LEU A 69 -6.71 -6.32 18.79
C LEU A 69 -8.23 -6.07 18.87
N ALA A 70 -9.01 -7.10 19.22
CA ALA A 70 -10.45 -7.00 19.44
C ALA A 70 -10.82 -6.09 20.64
N GLN A 71 -9.87 -5.83 21.55
CA GLN A 71 -10.06 -4.88 22.65
C GLN A 71 -10.14 -3.43 22.17
N PHE A 72 -9.64 -3.14 20.95
CA PHE A 72 -9.68 -1.82 20.36
C PHE A 72 -10.89 -1.68 19.42
N LYS A 73 -11.52 -0.50 19.44
CA LYS A 73 -12.58 -0.17 18.48
C LYS A 73 -12.01 -0.23 17.06
N THR A 74 -12.41 -1.26 16.33
CA THR A 74 -11.92 -1.52 14.98
C THR A 74 -12.76 -0.71 13.99
N LYS A 75 -12.12 0.15 13.20
CA LYS A 75 -12.74 0.92 12.12
C LYS A 75 -12.87 0.10 10.84
N ALA A 76 -11.83 -0.66 10.49
CA ALA A 76 -11.85 -1.51 9.32
C ALA A 76 -10.94 -2.74 9.47
N ILE A 77 -11.37 -3.87 8.91
CA ILE A 77 -10.60 -5.11 8.80
C ILE A 77 -10.29 -5.35 7.33
N PHE A 78 -9.02 -5.30 6.95
CA PHE A 78 -8.59 -5.60 5.58
C PHE A 78 -8.25 -7.09 5.41
N GLY A 79 -8.90 -7.74 4.44
CA GLY A 79 -8.58 -9.11 4.00
C GLY A 79 -9.76 -10.08 3.95
N LYS A 80 -10.92 -9.72 4.51
CA LYS A 80 -12.23 -10.21 4.05
C LYS A 80 -12.93 -8.99 3.46
N LEU A 81 -13.56 -9.11 2.28
CA LEU A 81 -14.59 -8.15 1.89
C LEU A 81 -15.55 -8.08 3.08
N LEU A 82 -15.74 -6.91 3.69
CA LEU A 82 -16.98 -6.54 4.41
C LEU A 82 -16.99 -5.13 5.03
N ASP A 83 -15.88 -4.37 5.04
CA ASP A 83 -15.91 -3.00 5.58
C ASP A 83 -15.81 -1.93 4.48
N ARG A 84 -16.88 -1.14 4.31
CA ARG A 84 -17.00 -0.02 3.35
C ARG A 84 -15.79 0.91 3.39
N GLU A 85 -15.30 1.25 4.59
CA GLU A 85 -14.13 2.12 4.78
C GLU A 85 -12.84 1.49 4.24
N GLY A 86 -12.69 0.17 4.36
CA GLY A 86 -11.53 -0.56 3.85
C GLY A 86 -11.51 -0.62 2.32
N ALA A 87 -12.68 -0.80 1.71
CA ALA A 87 -12.83 -0.77 0.25
C ALA A 87 -12.58 0.64 -0.33
N GLU A 88 -13.03 1.69 0.36
CA GLU A 88 -12.74 3.07 -0.02
C GLU A 88 -11.25 3.39 0.07
N PHE A 89 -10.58 2.93 1.12
CA PHE A 89 -9.14 3.12 1.27
C PHE A 89 -8.34 2.39 0.19
N GLU A 90 -8.70 1.15 -0.12
CA GLU A 90 -8.04 0.41 -1.21
C GLU A 90 -8.30 1.06 -2.57
N LEU A 91 -9.53 1.54 -2.82
CA LEU A 91 -9.89 2.30 -4.01
C LEU A 91 -8.99 3.53 -4.17
N LEU A 92 -8.83 4.35 -3.13
CA LEU A 92 -7.98 5.54 -3.15
C LEU A 92 -6.51 5.20 -3.49
N ILE A 93 -5.99 4.10 -2.94
CA ILE A 93 -4.63 3.62 -3.27
C ILE A 93 -4.54 3.20 -4.74
N PHE A 94 -5.52 2.45 -5.25
CA PHE A 94 -5.52 1.99 -6.64
C PHE A 94 -5.70 3.15 -7.62
N GLU A 95 -6.52 4.15 -7.29
CA GLU A 95 -6.67 5.36 -8.09
C GLU A 95 -5.37 6.15 -8.18
N ALA A 96 -4.69 6.38 -7.06
CA ALA A 96 -3.40 7.07 -7.05
C ALA A 96 -2.32 6.30 -7.83
N LYS A 97 -2.26 4.96 -7.68
CA LYS A 97 -1.33 4.11 -8.43
C LYS A 97 -1.63 4.09 -9.93
N GLU A 98 -2.90 4.01 -10.29
CA GLU A 98 -3.33 4.06 -11.69
C GLU A 98 -2.92 5.39 -12.33
N GLU A 99 -3.23 6.52 -11.68
CA GLU A 99 -2.95 7.84 -12.22
C GLU A 99 -1.44 8.08 -12.40
N ALA A 100 -0.64 7.69 -11.40
CA ALA A 100 0.81 7.77 -11.49
C ALA A 100 1.37 6.86 -12.60
N ALA A 101 0.94 5.60 -12.64
CA ALA A 101 1.37 4.65 -13.66
C ALA A 101 1.00 5.13 -15.08
N LYS A 102 -0.22 5.66 -15.26
CA LYS A 102 -0.69 6.21 -16.54
C LYS A 102 0.16 7.38 -17.00
N LYS A 103 0.42 8.36 -16.13
CA LYS A 103 1.23 9.55 -16.45
C LYS A 103 2.67 9.16 -16.81
N THR A 104 3.28 8.27 -16.04
CA THR A 104 4.65 7.82 -16.31
C THR A 104 4.72 6.98 -17.58
N LEU A 105 3.77 6.09 -17.83
CA LEU A 105 3.73 5.31 -19.07
C LEU A 105 3.54 6.21 -20.30
N ALA A 106 2.66 7.21 -20.22
CA ALA A 106 2.47 8.19 -21.29
C ALA A 106 3.74 9.01 -21.55
N LEU A 107 4.47 9.40 -20.50
CA LEU A 107 5.75 10.09 -20.63
C LEU A 107 6.81 9.20 -21.29
N ILE A 108 6.93 7.94 -20.86
CA ILE A 108 7.84 6.95 -21.47
C ILE A 108 7.49 6.78 -22.95
N LEU A 109 6.20 6.63 -23.28
CA LEU A 109 5.75 6.51 -24.67
C LEU A 109 6.09 7.75 -25.51
N ALA A 110 5.82 8.96 -25.00
CA ALA A 110 6.16 10.20 -25.69
C ALA A 110 7.68 10.34 -25.91
N LEU A 111 8.48 10.01 -24.90
CA LEU A 111 9.94 10.00 -25.01
C LEU A 111 10.44 8.93 -25.98
N THR A 112 9.85 7.73 -25.99
CA THR A 112 10.21 6.68 -26.95
C THR A 112 9.87 7.08 -28.37
N LEU A 113 8.71 7.70 -28.62
CA LEU A 113 8.30 8.17 -29.94
C LEU A 113 9.24 9.27 -30.45
N PHE A 114 9.53 10.27 -29.60
CA PHE A 114 10.51 11.31 -29.92
C PHE A 114 11.90 10.72 -30.17
N ALA A 115 12.34 9.79 -29.33
CA ALA A 115 13.60 9.09 -29.50
C ALA A 115 13.61 8.28 -30.79
N THR A 116 12.56 7.55 -31.16
CA THR A 116 12.52 6.77 -32.41
C THR A 116 12.68 7.63 -33.66
N VAL A 117 12.10 8.84 -33.68
CA VAL A 117 12.28 9.80 -34.77
C VAL A 117 13.76 10.24 -34.88
N VAL A 118 14.42 10.47 -33.74
CA VAL A 118 15.85 10.86 -33.70
C VAL A 118 16.80 9.66 -33.95
N VAL A 119 16.40 8.47 -33.51
CA VAL A 119 17.19 7.22 -33.52
C VAL A 119 17.22 6.58 -34.91
N MET A 120 16.13 6.67 -35.69
CA MET A 120 16.13 6.21 -37.10
C MET A 120 17.16 6.96 -37.95
N MET A 121 17.56 8.18 -37.56
CA MET A 121 18.61 8.93 -38.26
C MET A 121 20.04 8.53 -37.87
N LYS A 122 20.25 7.79 -36.75
CA LYS A 122 21.59 7.58 -36.16
C LYS A 122 21.90 6.14 -35.67
N ASN A 123 21.08 5.13 -35.94
CA ASN A 123 21.29 3.72 -35.51
C ASN A 123 21.48 3.54 -33.99
N LEU A 124 20.69 4.25 -33.18
CA LEU A 124 20.77 4.25 -31.72
C LEU A 124 19.70 3.37 -31.03
N LEU A 125 19.51 2.14 -31.52
CA LEU A 125 18.60 1.11 -30.97
C LEU A 125 18.64 0.91 -29.42
N PRO A 126 19.80 1.06 -28.74
CA PRO A 126 19.88 0.90 -27.28
C PRO A 126 19.02 1.90 -26.49
N TYR A 127 18.77 3.10 -27.04
CA TYR A 127 18.04 4.16 -26.33
C TYR A 127 16.54 3.83 -26.19
N SER A 128 15.92 3.21 -27.20
CA SER A 128 14.54 2.72 -27.09
C SER A 128 14.39 1.61 -26.06
N MET A 129 15.36 0.70 -25.95
CA MET A 129 15.32 -0.36 -24.92
C MET A 129 15.50 0.20 -23.51
N LEU A 130 16.37 1.19 -23.34
CA LEU A 130 16.60 1.84 -22.05
C LEU A 130 15.35 2.59 -21.57
N LEU A 131 14.61 3.23 -22.46
CA LEU A 131 13.33 3.87 -22.15
C LEU A 131 12.23 2.88 -21.74
N ILE A 132 12.18 1.70 -22.37
CA ILE A 132 11.25 0.62 -21.97
C ILE A 132 11.58 0.11 -20.56
N MET A 133 12.86 0.02 -20.18
CA MET A 133 13.25 -0.39 -18.83
C MET A 133 12.72 0.53 -17.73
N PHE A 134 12.52 1.82 -17.99
CA PHE A 134 11.93 2.75 -17.02
C PHE A 134 10.48 2.37 -16.64
N SER A 135 9.78 1.56 -17.45
CA SER A 135 8.44 1.08 -17.11
C SER A 135 8.41 0.09 -15.93
N PHE A 136 9.57 -0.49 -15.59
CA PHE A 136 9.75 -1.41 -14.46
C PHE A 136 10.24 -0.72 -13.19
N LEU A 137 10.60 0.57 -13.26
CA LEU A 137 11.05 1.31 -12.08
C LEU A 137 9.84 1.79 -11.26
N PRO A 138 9.89 1.64 -9.92
CA PRO A 138 8.82 2.10 -9.06
C PRO A 138 8.80 3.62 -8.96
N VAL A 139 7.63 4.21 -9.18
CA VAL A 139 7.36 5.63 -8.97
C VAL A 139 6.76 5.81 -7.59
N ARG A 140 7.28 6.76 -6.80
CA ARG A 140 6.70 7.12 -5.50
C ARG A 140 5.48 8.00 -5.71
N VAL A 141 4.38 7.62 -5.07
CA VAL A 141 3.09 8.31 -5.15
C VAL A 141 2.67 8.68 -3.74
N LYS A 142 2.32 9.95 -3.56
CA LYS A 142 1.69 10.45 -2.34
C LYS A 142 0.18 10.42 -2.52
N VAL A 143 -0.53 9.77 -1.60
CA VAL A 143 -1.99 9.79 -1.55
C VAL A 143 -2.41 11.01 -0.71
N LYS A 144 -3.10 11.98 -1.35
CA LYS A 144 -3.38 13.32 -0.81
C LYS A 144 -3.98 13.32 0.61
N ASP A 145 -4.82 12.35 0.93
CA ASP A 145 -5.58 12.35 2.18
C ASP A 145 -4.96 11.46 3.29
N ILE A 146 -3.88 10.73 2.97
CA ILE A 146 -3.38 9.63 3.83
C ILE A 146 -1.88 9.77 4.15
N GLU A 147 -1.15 10.70 3.51
CA GLU A 147 0.33 10.83 3.63
C GLU A 147 1.09 9.49 3.45
N LEU A 148 0.50 8.53 2.74
CA LEU A 148 1.15 7.25 2.45
C LEU A 148 2.04 7.40 1.22
N ASP A 149 3.33 7.12 1.38
CA ASP A 149 4.24 6.91 0.27
C ASP A 149 4.03 5.48 -0.27
N VAL A 150 3.44 5.38 -1.45
CA VAL A 150 3.19 4.09 -2.12
C VAL A 150 3.96 4.01 -3.42
N SER A 151 4.47 2.82 -3.76
CA SER A 151 5.11 2.59 -5.06
C SER A 151 4.09 2.14 -6.10
N ALA A 152 4.12 2.77 -7.27
CA ALA A 152 3.40 2.37 -8.47
C ALA A 152 4.40 1.95 -9.56
N TYR A 153 4.15 0.82 -10.21
CA TYR A 153 4.94 0.38 -11.36
C TYR A 153 4.19 0.72 -12.64
N PRO A 154 4.77 1.50 -13.56
CA PRO A 154 4.10 1.88 -14.81
C PRO A 154 3.59 0.68 -15.61
N ILE A 155 4.39 -0.39 -15.70
CA ILE A 155 4.01 -1.62 -16.40
C ILE A 155 2.75 -2.31 -15.84
N LEU A 156 2.45 -2.09 -14.55
CA LEU A 156 1.27 -2.65 -13.88
C LEU A 156 0.02 -1.77 -14.04
N TYR A 157 0.06 -0.73 -14.88
CA TYR A 157 -1.11 0.11 -15.18
C TYR A 157 -2.38 -0.70 -15.50
N PRO A 158 -2.38 -1.72 -16.39
CA PRO A 158 -3.59 -2.49 -16.70
C PRO A 158 -4.17 -3.19 -15.47
N TYR A 159 -3.31 -3.69 -14.59
CA TYR A 159 -3.72 -4.33 -13.34
C TYR A 159 -4.38 -3.33 -12.39
N TYR A 160 -3.82 -2.12 -12.23
CA TYR A 160 -4.41 -1.09 -11.37
C TYR A 160 -5.77 -0.60 -11.90
N ALA A 161 -5.90 -0.42 -13.21
CA ALA A 161 -7.16 -0.03 -13.84
C ALA A 161 -8.25 -1.11 -13.67
N LEU A 162 -7.90 -2.39 -13.83
CA LEU A 162 -8.82 -3.52 -13.60
C LEU A 162 -9.29 -3.60 -12.14
N GLN A 163 -8.38 -3.44 -11.18
CA GLN A 163 -8.73 -3.48 -9.75
C GLN A 163 -9.63 -2.33 -9.36
N LYS A 164 -9.34 -1.11 -9.82
CA LYS A 164 -10.23 0.05 -9.65
C LYS A 164 -11.63 -0.22 -10.20
N LYS A 165 -11.75 -0.77 -11.42
CA LYS A 165 -13.05 -1.09 -12.03
C LYS A 165 -13.81 -2.18 -11.26
N ARG A 166 -13.11 -3.15 -10.68
CA ARG A 166 -13.73 -4.16 -9.80
C ARG A 166 -14.23 -3.53 -8.50
N MET A 167 -13.42 -2.69 -7.86
CA MET A 167 -13.77 -2.00 -6.62
C MET A 167 -14.93 -1.01 -6.79
N LYS A 168 -14.98 -0.25 -7.90
CA LYS A 168 -16.13 0.61 -8.21
C LYS A 168 -17.44 -0.16 -8.34
N ARG A 169 -17.42 -1.30 -9.06
CA ARG A 169 -18.61 -2.15 -9.22
C ARG A 169 -19.10 -2.73 -7.90
N ILE A 170 -18.19 -3.14 -7.02
CA ILE A 170 -18.54 -3.63 -5.67
C ILE A 170 -19.23 -2.51 -4.87
N LYS A 171 -18.66 -1.29 -4.92
CA LYS A 171 -19.25 -0.12 -4.26
C LYS A 171 -20.66 0.21 -4.81
N GLU A 172 -20.84 0.19 -6.12
CA GLU A 172 -22.15 0.46 -6.75
C GLU A 172 -23.20 -0.61 -6.40
N SER A 173 -22.81 -1.89 -6.31
CA SER A 173 -23.72 -2.97 -5.92
C SER A 173 -24.18 -2.90 -4.46
N GLU A 174 -23.40 -2.29 -3.56
CA GLU A 174 -23.74 -2.12 -2.14
C GLU A 174 -24.66 -0.91 -1.85
N VAL A 175 -24.91 -0.04 -2.83
CA VAL A 175 -25.82 1.12 -2.69
C VAL A 175 -27.27 0.75 -3.04
N HIS A 176 -27.48 -0.40 -3.69
CA HIS A 176 -28.79 -0.90 -4.12
C HIS A 176 -29.44 -1.91 -3.16
N PHE A 177 -28.85 -2.12 -1.98
CA PHE A 177 -29.41 -2.88 -0.85
C PHE A 177 -29.59 -1.96 0.36
#